data_AF-A0A7J0E2B1-F1
#
_entry.id   AF-A0A7J0E2B1-F1
#
_cell.length_a   1.000
_cell.length_b   1.000
_cell.length_c   1.000
_cell.angle_alpha   90.00
_cell.angle_beta   90.00
_cell.angle_gamma   90.00
#
_symmetry.space_group_name_H-M   'P 1'
#
loop_
_entity.id
_entity.type
_entity.pdbx_description
1 polymer ?
#
loop_
_entity_poly.entity_id
_entity_poly.type
_entity_poly.pdbx_seq_one_letter_code
_entity_poly.pdbx_strand_id
1 'polypeptide(L)' 'MMGSSPRLDVFGNEFGMGRAVAARSGYEHKFDGKVTLYPGDEGRGSMDLEICLSERLIKGLESDKEFLDAFRGGSD' A
#
# COMPACT_ATOMS: atom_id res chain seq x y z
N MET A 1 -1.22 -13.41 -3.57
CA MET A 1 -1.78 -12.96 -4.87
C MET A 1 -1.58 -11.46 -5.00
N MET A 2 -1.12 -10.95 -6.15
CA MET A 2 -1.02 -9.51 -6.43
C MET A 2 -2.30 -8.99 -7.07
N GLY A 3 -2.73 -7.78 -6.72
CA GLY A 3 -3.82 -7.07 -7.39
C GLY A 3 -3.50 -5.59 -7.56
N SER A 4 -4.30 -4.93 -8.41
CA SER A 4 -4.03 -3.55 -8.86
C SER A 4 -2.68 -3.42 -9.58
N SER A 5 -2.33 -2.19 -9.95
CA SER A 5 -1.06 -1.86 -10.61
C SER A 5 -0.65 -0.45 -10.20
N PRO A 6 0.64 -0.20 -9.88
CA PRO A 6 1.13 1.14 -9.54
C PRO A 6 1.14 2.07 -10.77
N ARG A 7 0.90 1.51 -11.96
CA ARG A 7 0.79 2.27 -13.22
C ARG A 7 -0.63 2.78 -13.47
N LEU A 8 -1.60 2.35 -12.66
CA LEU A 8 -2.98 2.82 -12.77
C LEU A 8 -3.08 4.19 -12.10
N ASP A 9 -3.44 5.21 -12.86
CA ASP A 9 -3.63 6.56 -12.32
C ASP A 9 -4.93 6.65 -11.53
N VAL A 10 -4.84 6.34 -10.24
CA VAL A 10 -5.95 6.41 -9.28
C VAL A 10 -6.17 7.83 -8.75
N PHE A 11 -5.18 8.72 -8.88
CA PHE A 11 -5.22 10.09 -8.33
C PHE A 11 -5.59 11.15 -9.38
N GLY A 12 -5.52 10.83 -10.67
CA GLY A 12 -5.85 11.75 -11.76
C GLY A 12 -7.34 12.10 -11.88
N ASN A 13 -8.23 11.34 -11.23
CA ASN A 13 -9.65 11.68 -11.16
C ASN A 13 -9.90 12.74 -10.09
N GLU A 14 -10.37 13.91 -10.51
CA GLU A 14 -10.72 15.05 -9.66
C GLU A 14 -12.21 15.39 -9.86
N PHE A 15 -12.94 15.61 -8.76
CA PHE A 15 -14.40 15.76 -8.76
C PHE A 15 -14.87 17.10 -8.15
N GLY A 16 -14.02 18.14 -8.16
CA GLY A 16 -14.25 19.43 -7.51
C GLY A 16 -13.97 19.48 -6.01
N MET A 17 -13.25 18.48 -5.46
CA MET A 17 -12.93 18.34 -4.04
C MET A 17 -11.41 18.36 -3.76
N GLY A 18 -10.60 18.59 -4.79
CA GLY A 18 -9.16 18.43 -4.76
C GLY A 18 -8.72 17.00 -5.09
N ARG A 19 -7.40 16.83 -5.15
CA ARG A 19 -6.75 15.53 -5.40
C ARG A 19 -7.02 14.56 -4.24
N ALA A 20 -7.25 13.29 -4.55
CA ALA A 20 -7.42 12.26 -3.53
C ALA A 20 -6.16 12.07 -2.68
N VAL A 21 -6.34 11.86 -1.37
CA VAL A 21 -5.24 11.74 -0.40
C VAL A 21 -4.66 10.32 -0.30
N ALA A 22 -5.46 9.31 -0.65
CA ALA A 22 -5.05 7.90 -0.59
C ALA A 22 -5.99 7.04 -1.44
N ALA A 23 -5.44 5.97 -2.03
CA ALA A 23 -6.21 4.91 -2.67
C ALA A 23 -6.23 3.67 -1.76
N ARG A 24 -7.39 3.03 -1.61
CA ARG A 24 -7.55 1.78 -0.85
C ARG A 24 -8.46 0.82 -1.59
N SER A 25 -8.39 -0.46 -1.26
CA SER A 25 -9.30 -1.46 -1.83
C SER A 25 -10.54 -1.64 -0.98
N GLY A 26 -11.62 -2.11 -1.61
CA GLY A 26 -12.84 -2.52 -0.92
C GLY A 26 -12.61 -3.76 -0.03
N TYR A 27 -13.65 -4.12 0.73
CA TYR A 27 -13.61 -5.22 1.70
C TYR A 27 -13.52 -6.62 1.07
N GLU A 28 -13.96 -6.75 -0.18
CA GLU A 28 -13.97 -8.04 -0.88
C GLU A 28 -12.55 -8.56 -1.15
N HIS A 29 -12.44 -9.89 -1.27
CA HIS A 29 -11.23 -10.61 -1.71
C HIS A 29 -10.00 -10.37 -0.80
N LYS A 30 -10.22 -10.24 0.51
CA LYS A 30 -9.19 -10.17 1.55
C LYS A 30 -8.91 -11.56 2.10
N PHE A 31 -7.72 -12.07 1.81
CA PHE A 31 -7.26 -13.36 2.32
C PHE A 31 -5.76 -13.29 2.60
N ASP A 32 -5.27 -14.21 3.42
CA ASP A 32 -3.87 -14.23 3.84
C ASP A 32 -2.92 -14.29 2.64
N GLY A 33 -1.95 -13.37 2.60
CA GLY A 33 -1.01 -13.20 1.48
C GLY A 33 -1.58 -12.48 0.25
N LYS A 34 -2.75 -11.84 0.35
CA LYS A 34 -3.22 -10.88 -0.65
C LYS A 34 -2.44 -9.57 -0.52
N VAL A 35 -1.88 -9.11 -1.64
CA VAL A 35 -1.22 -7.81 -1.76
C VAL A 35 -1.95 -7.01 -2.82
N THR A 36 -2.19 -5.73 -2.54
CA THR A 36 -2.74 -4.76 -3.48
C THR A 36 -1.82 -3.56 -3.53
N LEU A 37 -1.48 -3.11 -4.74
CA LEU A 37 -0.46 -2.10 -4.98
C LEU A 37 -1.06 -0.86 -5.63
N TYR A 38 -0.71 0.31 -5.12
CA TYR A 38 -1.11 1.62 -5.63
C TYR A 38 0.13 2.47 -5.93
N PRO A 39 0.03 3.45 -6.84
CA PRO A 39 0.99 4.55 -6.82
C PRO A 39 0.91 5.25 -5.45
N GLY A 40 2.03 5.75 -4.95
CA GLY A 40 2.06 6.58 -3.74
C GLY A 40 1.64 8.01 -4.06
N ASP A 41 0.98 8.67 -3.11
CA ASP A 41 0.47 10.03 -3.32
C ASP A 41 1.61 11.08 -3.42
N GLU A 42 2.77 10.80 -2.81
CA GLU A 42 3.92 11.71 -2.80
C GLU A 42 4.47 12.04 -4.21
N GLY A 43 4.17 11.20 -5.21
CA GLY A 43 4.79 11.28 -6.54
C GLY A 43 6.30 11.02 -6.47
N ARG A 44 6.95 10.71 -7.61
CA ARG A 44 8.37 10.25 -7.71
C ARG A 44 8.58 8.74 -7.61
N GLY A 45 7.61 7.94 -8.03
CA GLY A 45 7.76 6.47 -8.06
C GLY A 45 7.57 5.80 -6.71
N SER A 46 7.06 6.52 -5.72
CA SER A 46 6.55 5.94 -4.48
C SER A 46 5.37 5.02 -4.76
N MET A 47 5.15 4.06 -3.86
CA MET A 47 4.11 3.05 -3.97
C MET A 47 3.50 2.79 -2.60
N ASP A 48 2.18 2.68 -2.55
CA ASP A 48 1.45 2.27 -1.36
C ASP A 48 1.04 0.80 -1.48
N LEU A 49 1.29 0.03 -0.42
CA LEU A 49 0.97 -1.40 -0.37
C LEU A 49 -0.08 -1.67 0.69
N GLU A 50 -1.14 -2.35 0.28
CA GLU A 50 -2.11 -2.95 1.19
C GLU A 50 -1.89 -4.47 1.23
N ILE A 51 -1.51 -5.00 2.39
CA ILE A 51 -1.19 -6.42 2.59
C ILE A 51 -2.16 -7.01 3.60
N CYS A 52 -2.83 -8.10 3.23
CA CYS A 52 -3.65 -8.89 4.15
C CYS A 52 -2.83 -10.05 4.68
N LEU A 53 -2.61 -10.06 5.99
CA LEU A 53 -1.87 -11.09 6.69
C LEU A 53 -2.70 -11.68 7.82
N SER A 54 -2.48 -12.96 8.12
CA SER A 54 -2.97 -13.56 9.36
C SER A 54 -2.34 -12.88 10.59
N GLU A 55 -3.05 -12.95 11.72
CA GLU A 55 -2.63 -12.31 12.97
C GLU A 55 -1.22 -12.74 13.42
N ARG A 56 -0.85 -14.01 13.17
CA ARG A 56 0.49 -14.51 13.47
C ARG A 56 1.57 -13.81 12.65
N LEU A 57 1.31 -13.61 11.36
CA LEU A 57 2.28 -13.02 10.44
C LEU A 57 2.44 -11.52 10.66
N ILE A 58 1.35 -10.79 10.87
CA ILE A 58 1.43 -9.35 11.14
C ILE A 58 2.19 -9.08 12.44
N LYS A 59 1.94 -9.84 13.51
CA LYS A 59 2.70 -9.71 14.77
C LYS A 59 4.18 -10.01 14.60
N GLY A 60 4.52 -10.98 13.75
CA GLY A 60 5.91 -11.27 13.40
C GLY A 60 6.56 -10.10 12.68
N LEU A 61 5.88 -9.54 11.68
CA LEU A 61 6.37 -8.41 10.88
C LEU A 61 6.53 -7.13 11.72
N GLU A 62 5.58 -6.84 12.60
CA GLU A 62 5.64 -5.70 13.53
C GLU A 62 6.77 -5.83 14.57
N SER A 63 7.24 -7.04 14.82
CA SER A 63 8.36 -7.31 15.74
C SER A 63 9.71 -7.39 15.03
N ASP A 64 9.72 -7.40 13.69
CA ASP A 64 10.93 -7.52 12.88
C ASP A 64 11.59 -6.15 12.69
N LYS A 65 12.69 -5.93 13.42
CA LYS A 65 13.42 -4.66 13.39
C LYS A 65 14.12 -4.42 12.05
N GLU A 66 14.68 -5.46 11.43
CA GLU A 66 15.36 -5.31 10.15
C GLU A 66 14.38 -4.85 9.08
N PHE A 67 13.19 -5.46 9.06
CA PHE A 67 12.11 -5.05 8.18
C PHE A 67 11.65 -3.61 8.42
N LEU A 68 11.39 -3.25 9.68
CA LEU A 68 10.92 -1.90 10.03
C LEU A 68 11.97 -0.82 9.76
N ASP A 69 13.24 -1.11 9.98
CA ASP A 69 14.35 -0.19 9.71
C ASP A 69 14.52 0.01 8.19
N ALA A 70 14.41 -1.05 7.39
CA ALA A 70 14.43 -0.95 5.93
C ALA A 70 13.26 -0.10 5.39
N PHE A 71 12.07 -0.21 5.99
CA PHE A 71 10.90 0.59 5.59
C PHE A 71 11.04 2.08 5.96
N ARG A 72 11.70 2.36 7.09
CA ARG A 72 11.95 3.74 7.57
C ARG A 72 13.12 4.42 6.87
N GLY A 73 14.05 3.66 6.31
CA GLY A 73 15.27 4.17 5.68
C GLY A 73 15.11 4.76 4.28
N GLY A 74 13.88 4.85 3.73
CA GLY A 74 13.61 5.32 2.36
C GLY A 74 13.44 6.84 2.19
N SER A 75 13.99 7.67 3.08
CA SER A 75 14.01 9.14 2.92
C SER A 75 15.32 9.60 2.30
N ASP A 76 15.43 9.45 0.98
CA ASP A 76 16.33 10.26 0.12
C ASP A 76 15.48 11.05 -0.88
#